data_AF-A0A2K3LAF1-F1
#
_entry.id   AF-A0A2K3LAF1-F1
#
_cell.length_a   1.000
_cell.length_b   1.000
_cell.length_c   1.000
_cell.angle_alpha   90.00
_cell.angle_beta   90.00
_cell.angle_gamma   90.00
#
_symmetry.space_group_name_H-M   'P 1'
#
loop_
_entity.id
_entity.type
_entity.pdbx_description
1 polymer ?
#
loop_
_entity_poly.entity_id
_entity_poly.type
_entity_poly.pdbx_seq_one_letter_code
_entity_poly.pdbx_strand_id
1 'polypeptide(L)'
;DLGGDVVQNLHEYFRTMYKKVTEADIEDFEANYRGSDSEKNDLINLYKECKGNMKRLFCSMLCSDAKLDSHRFKDIIDEAIASGELKEKKAYKKWAKKISETKPPTSPLRRKKANKEPKTDLYAIISKRRDERKDRFDSMFSSLISKYGGGHVPEPSEEEFEATQKKMESRRSSKKPRRK
;
A
#
# COMPACT_ATOMS: atom_id res chain seq x y z
N ASP A 1 24.69 -43.00 17.62
CA ASP A 1 24.00 -41.75 17.28
C ASP A 1 22.76 -41.62 18.17
N LEU A 2 22.95 -41.20 19.43
CA LEU A 2 21.89 -41.19 20.45
C LEU A 2 21.31 -39.78 20.68
N GLY A 3 21.83 -38.77 19.99
CA GLY A 3 21.39 -37.38 20.13
C GLY A 3 20.17 -37.04 19.26
N GLY A 4 20.00 -37.71 18.12
CA GLY A 4 18.90 -37.42 17.19
C GLY A 4 17.52 -37.77 17.74
N ASP A 5 17.39 -38.94 18.37
CA ASP A 5 16.11 -39.48 18.84
C ASP A 5 15.54 -38.70 20.03
N VAL A 6 16.41 -38.28 20.96
CA VAL A 6 16.03 -37.44 22.11
C VAL A 6 15.58 -36.04 21.68
N VAL A 7 16.27 -35.45 20.69
CA VAL A 7 15.92 -34.12 20.15
C VAL A 7 14.59 -34.18 19.38
N GLN A 8 14.34 -35.26 18.63
CA GLN A 8 13.06 -35.45 17.93
C GLN A 8 11.90 -35.63 18.90
N ASN A 9 12.06 -36.46 19.94
CA ASN A 9 11.06 -36.64 20.99
C ASN A 9 10.74 -35.32 21.71
N LEU A 10 11.76 -34.53 22.06
CA LEU A 10 11.56 -33.22 22.70
C LEU A 10 10.84 -32.23 21.78
N HIS A 11 11.17 -32.23 20.49
CA HIS A 11 10.51 -31.38 19.51
C HIS A 11 9.04 -31.77 19.29
N GLU A 12 8.72 -33.07 19.27
CA GLU A 12 7.34 -33.57 19.23
C GLU A 12 6.57 -33.18 20.48
N TYR A 13 7.15 -33.36 21.67
CA TYR A 13 6.57 -32.94 22.93
C TYR A 13 6.17 -31.45 22.90
N PHE A 14 7.08 -30.55 22.51
CA PHE A 14 6.74 -29.12 22.44
C PHE A 14 5.73 -28.79 21.34
N ARG A 15 5.69 -29.53 20.23
CA ARG A 15 4.65 -29.37 19.20
C ARG A 15 3.27 -29.83 19.67
N THR A 16 3.18 -30.78 20.59
CA THR A 16 1.89 -31.16 21.20
C THR A 16 1.41 -30.15 22.23
N MET A 17 2.34 -29.49 22.93
CA MET A 17 2.03 -28.53 23.98
C MET A 17 1.62 -27.15 23.44
N TYR A 18 2.23 -26.70 22.34
CA TYR A 18 2.00 -25.36 21.79
C TYR A 18 1.30 -25.40 20.44
N LYS A 19 0.37 -24.46 20.24
CA LYS A 19 -0.27 -24.26 18.93
C LYS A 19 0.79 -23.91 17.89
N LYS A 20 0.64 -24.48 16.69
CA LYS A 20 1.48 -24.13 15.55
C LYS A 20 1.19 -22.68 15.15
N VAL A 21 2.19 -21.82 15.26
CA VAL A 21 2.12 -20.43 14.80
C VAL A 21 1.96 -20.43 13.28
N THR A 22 0.90 -19.80 12.80
CA THR A 22 0.62 -19.62 11.37
C THR A 22 1.06 -18.23 10.90
N GLU A 23 1.16 -18.03 9.58
CA GLU A 23 1.41 -16.70 9.00
C GLU A 23 0.35 -15.68 9.45
N ALA A 24 -0.92 -16.11 9.54
CA ALA A 24 -2.02 -15.26 9.99
C ALA A 24 -1.83 -14.80 11.45
N ASP A 25 -1.37 -15.69 12.34
CA ASP A 25 -1.12 -15.32 13.74
C ASP A 25 -0.02 -14.26 13.87
N ILE A 26 1.02 -14.32 13.01
CA ILE A 26 2.10 -13.33 12.96
C ILE A 26 1.58 -11.99 12.45
N GLU A 27 0.76 -12.01 11.39
CA GLU A 27 0.15 -10.79 10.85
C GLU A 27 -0.77 -10.12 11.89
N ASP A 28 -1.61 -10.90 12.57
CA ASP A 28 -2.52 -10.42 13.62
C ASP A 28 -1.74 -9.87 14.82
N PHE A 29 -0.67 -10.55 15.23
CA PHE A 29 0.24 -10.04 16.24
C PHE A 29 0.85 -8.69 15.84
N GLU A 30 1.37 -8.56 14.61
CA GLU A 30 1.95 -7.30 14.13
C GLU A 30 0.92 -6.15 14.15
N ALA A 31 -0.32 -6.42 13.75
CA ALA A 31 -1.38 -5.42 13.76
C ALA A 31 -1.78 -4.97 15.17
N ASN A 32 -1.79 -5.91 16.13
CA ASN A 32 -2.12 -5.60 17.52
C ASN A 32 -0.95 -4.96 18.26
N TYR A 33 0.28 -5.30 17.91
CA TYR A 33 1.49 -4.76 18.55
C TYR A 33 1.76 -3.32 18.08
N ARG A 34 1.62 -3.04 16.78
CA ARG A 34 1.85 -1.68 16.25
C ARG A 34 0.82 -0.69 16.78
N GLY A 35 1.30 0.36 17.44
CA GLY A 35 0.50 1.40 18.07
C GLY A 35 0.04 1.05 19.49
N SER A 36 0.36 -0.14 19.99
CA SER A 36 0.05 -0.54 21.36
C SER A 36 0.97 0.13 22.38
N ASP A 37 0.56 0.10 23.65
CA ASP A 37 1.40 0.56 24.75
C ASP A 37 2.61 -0.35 24.98
N SER A 38 2.51 -1.65 24.66
CA SER A 38 3.63 -2.58 24.69
C SER A 38 4.76 -2.11 23.77
N GLU A 39 4.42 -1.70 22.54
CA GLU A 39 5.41 -1.18 21.60
C GLU A 39 6.08 0.11 22.11
N LYS A 40 5.32 1.03 22.71
CA LYS A 40 5.88 2.26 23.28
C LYS A 40 6.88 1.94 24.39
N ASN A 41 6.53 1.02 25.30
CA ASN A 41 7.40 0.61 26.40
C ASN A 41 8.68 -0.06 25.88
N ASP A 42 8.57 -0.96 24.91
CA ASP A 42 9.72 -1.62 24.28
C ASP A 42 10.63 -0.61 23.58
N LEU A 43 10.05 0.37 22.87
CA LEU A 43 10.80 1.44 22.22
C LEU A 43 11.59 2.29 23.23
N ILE A 44 10.96 2.65 24.35
CA ILE A 44 11.60 3.42 25.43
C ILE A 44 12.75 2.61 26.06
N ASN A 45 12.53 1.32 26.32
CA ASN A 45 13.55 0.44 26.89
C ASN A 45 14.74 0.27 25.95
N LEU A 46 14.48 -0.04 24.68
CA LEU A 46 15.53 -0.16 23.66
C LEU A 46 16.26 1.16 23.41
N TYR A 47 15.59 2.29 23.52
CA TYR A 47 16.24 3.60 23.44
C TYR A 47 17.27 3.79 24.56
N LYS A 48 16.93 3.40 25.79
CA LYS A 48 17.83 3.44 26.96
C LYS A 48 19.04 2.53 26.74
N GLU A 49 18.82 1.28 26.31
CA GLU A 49 19.87 0.30 26.05
C GLU A 49 20.81 0.71 24.90
N CYS A 50 20.23 1.17 23.79
CA CYS A 50 20.95 1.61 22.60
C CYS A 50 21.53 3.02 22.75
N LYS A 51 21.33 3.69 23.89
CA LYS A 51 21.80 5.05 24.19
C LYS A 51 21.40 6.07 23.11
N GLY A 52 20.19 5.92 22.57
CA GLY A 52 19.64 6.76 21.50
C GLY A 52 20.23 6.52 20.10
N ASN A 53 20.94 5.40 19.86
CA ASN A 53 21.35 5.00 18.53
C ASN A 53 20.21 4.29 17.79
N MET A 54 19.50 5.05 16.95
CA MET A 54 18.33 4.55 16.23
C MET A 54 18.65 3.43 15.23
N LYS A 55 19.85 3.41 14.62
CA LYS A 55 20.21 2.32 13.70
C LYS A 55 20.27 0.97 14.43
N ARG A 56 20.82 0.96 15.65
CA ARG A 56 20.87 -0.25 16.48
C ARG A 56 19.47 -0.59 17.01
N LEU A 57 18.69 0.42 17.41
CA LEU A 57 17.33 0.24 17.88
C LEU A 57 16.46 -0.46 16.83
N PHE A 58 16.48 -0.01 15.56
CA PHE A 58 15.71 -0.64 14.49
C PHE A 58 16.14 -2.08 14.19
N CYS A 59 17.37 -2.47 14.51
CA CYS A 59 17.80 -3.87 14.38
C CYS A 59 17.27 -4.76 15.51
N SER A 60 16.96 -4.19 16.67
CA SER A 60 16.50 -4.92 17.86
C SER A 60 14.98 -4.86 18.04
N MET A 61 14.33 -3.82 17.51
CA MET A 61 12.90 -3.58 17.69
C MET A 61 12.06 -4.51 16.81
N LEU A 62 11.09 -5.17 17.44
CA LEU A 62 10.13 -6.05 16.77
C LEU A 62 9.24 -5.27 15.80
N CYS A 63 8.84 -5.93 14.70
CA CYS A 63 7.87 -5.40 13.74
C CYS A 63 8.19 -3.99 13.21
N SER A 64 9.47 -3.60 13.17
CA SER A 64 9.92 -2.25 12.82
C SER A 64 10.57 -2.20 11.43
N ASP A 65 10.22 -1.16 10.67
CA ASP A 65 10.88 -0.83 9.40
C ASP A 65 11.37 0.62 9.47
N ALA A 66 12.69 0.83 9.39
CA ALA A 66 13.30 2.14 9.43
C ALA A 66 12.74 3.11 8.35
N LYS A 67 12.24 2.62 7.22
CA LYS A 67 11.67 3.49 6.17
C LYS A 67 10.26 3.96 6.49
N LEU A 68 9.47 3.13 7.17
CA LEU A 68 8.06 3.40 7.44
C LEU A 68 7.84 3.99 8.83
N ASP A 69 8.57 3.49 9.82
CA ASP A 69 8.34 3.80 11.24
C ASP A 69 9.21 4.94 11.77
N SER A 70 10.17 5.46 10.98
CA SER A 70 11.07 6.54 11.45
C SER A 70 10.33 7.76 11.97
N HIS A 71 9.27 8.22 11.30
CA HIS A 71 8.53 9.39 11.77
C HIS A 71 7.71 9.06 13.04
N ARG A 72 7.03 7.91 13.05
CA ARG A 72 6.22 7.47 14.18
C ARG A 72 7.05 7.27 15.45
N PHE A 73 8.21 6.62 15.33
CA PHE A 73 9.11 6.43 16.46
C PHE A 73 9.72 7.75 16.93
N LYS A 74 9.96 8.69 16.00
CA LYS A 74 10.38 10.04 16.37
C LYS A 74 9.31 10.70 17.23
N ASP A 75 8.04 10.66 16.82
CA ASP A 75 6.95 11.31 17.56
C ASP A 75 6.80 10.72 18.97
N ILE A 76 6.85 9.38 19.11
CA ILE A 76 6.76 8.69 20.42
C ILE A 76 7.95 9.06 21.32
N ILE A 77 9.16 9.08 20.76
CA ILE A 77 10.37 9.40 21.55
C ILE A 77 10.38 10.89 21.92
N ASP A 78 9.97 11.78 21.02
CA ASP A 78 9.89 13.22 21.29
C ASP A 78 8.84 13.50 22.38
N GLU A 79 7.69 12.81 22.35
CA GLU A 79 6.68 12.86 23.42
C GLU A 79 7.25 12.36 24.76
N ALA A 80 7.95 11.22 24.77
CA ALA A 80 8.57 10.68 25.98
C ALA A 80 9.76 11.52 26.51
N ILE A 81 10.42 12.29 25.64
CA ILE A 81 11.43 13.28 26.06
C ILE A 81 10.74 14.52 26.63
N ALA A 82 9.65 14.99 26.01
CA ALA A 82 8.89 16.13 26.48
C ALA A 82 8.21 15.88 27.83
N SER A 83 7.75 14.65 28.08
CA SER A 83 7.22 14.21 29.38
C SER A 83 8.30 14.06 30.46
N GLY A 84 9.59 14.07 30.06
CA GLY A 84 10.73 13.90 30.97
C GLY A 84 11.06 12.45 31.31
N GLU A 85 10.38 11.46 30.73
CA GLU A 85 10.66 10.04 30.94
C GLU A 85 12.01 9.63 30.32
N LEU A 86 12.37 10.26 29.20
CA LEU A 86 13.61 10.02 28.47
C LEU A 86 14.51 11.25 28.43
N LYS A 87 15.82 11.01 28.57
CA LYS A 87 16.85 12.04 28.38
C LYS A 87 17.27 12.08 26.91
N GLU A 88 17.19 13.26 26.29
CA GLU A 88 17.66 13.47 24.93
C GLU A 88 19.14 13.09 24.79
N LYS A 89 19.47 12.22 23.83
CA LYS A 89 20.84 11.81 23.52
C LYS A 89 21.34 12.47 22.24
N LYS A 90 22.65 12.76 22.18
CA LYS A 90 23.30 13.36 21.00
C LYS A 90 23.10 12.55 19.71
N ALA A 91 23.12 11.21 19.81
CA ALA A 91 22.91 10.32 18.68
C ALA A 91 21.48 10.44 18.12
N TYR A 92 20.50 10.50 19.00
CA TYR A 92 19.10 10.71 18.65
C TYR A 92 18.88 12.06 17.99
N LYS A 93 19.40 13.15 18.57
CA LYS A 93 19.26 14.51 18.01
C LYS A 93 19.73 14.62 16.56
N LYS A 94 20.87 13.98 16.24
CA LYS A 94 21.38 13.90 14.85
C LYS A 94 20.43 13.15 13.93
N TRP A 95 19.89 12.03 14.40
CA TRP A 95 18.92 11.24 13.64
C TRP A 95 17.59 11.98 13.45
N ALA A 96 17.03 12.57 14.52
CA ALA A 96 15.76 13.28 14.51
C ALA A 96 15.77 14.47 13.52
N LYS A 97 16.91 15.16 13.40
CA LYS A 97 17.13 16.20 12.38
C LYS A 97 17.07 15.65 10.95
N LYS A 98 17.75 14.52 10.69
CA LYS A 98 17.73 13.85 9.39
C LYS A 98 16.32 13.37 9.01
N ILE A 99 15.56 12.89 9.98
CA ILE A 99 14.18 12.45 9.76
C ILE A 99 13.26 13.62 9.46
N SER A 100 13.39 14.78 10.14
CA SER A 100 12.59 15.97 9.79
C SER A 100 12.83 16.50 8.38
N GLU A 101 14.03 16.28 7.82
CA GLU A 101 14.36 16.65 6.44
C GLU A 101 13.81 15.64 5.42
N THR A 102 13.48 14.42 5.86
CA THR A 102 12.95 13.36 5.00
C THR A 102 11.44 13.50 4.89
N LYS A 103 10.89 13.30 3.67
CA LYS A 103 9.43 13.35 3.48
C LYS A 103 8.77 12.22 4.27
N PRO A 104 7.71 12.51 5.05
CA PRO A 104 6.99 11.49 5.78
C PRO A 104 6.40 10.47 4.79
N PRO A 105 6.50 9.16 5.10
CA PRO A 105 5.92 8.13 4.26
C PRO A 105 4.41 8.33 4.16
N THR A 106 3.87 8.21 2.94
CA THR A 106 2.46 8.50 2.60
C THR A 106 1.43 7.67 3.39
N SER A 107 1.86 6.64 4.11
CA SER A 107 1.02 5.94 5.08
C SER A 107 1.88 5.11 6.05
N PRO A 108 2.22 5.63 7.25
CA PRO A 108 3.07 4.92 8.21
C PRO A 108 2.43 3.64 8.77
N LEU A 109 1.09 3.56 8.76
CA LEU A 109 0.32 2.40 9.22
C LEU A 109 -0.20 1.50 8.09
N ARG A 110 0.06 1.82 6.80
CA ARG A 110 -0.41 0.91 5.74
C ARG A 110 0.46 -0.33 5.78
N ARG A 111 -0.15 -1.44 6.20
CA ARG A 111 0.23 -2.76 5.70
C ARG A 111 0.48 -2.62 4.21
N LYS A 112 1.69 -2.93 3.75
CA LYS A 112 1.81 -3.52 2.42
C LYS A 112 0.99 -4.79 2.52
N LYS A 113 -0.30 -4.73 2.16
CA LYS A 113 -1.04 -5.94 1.87
C LYS A 113 -0.15 -6.69 0.89
N ALA A 114 0.46 -7.79 1.33
CA ALA A 114 0.92 -8.78 0.39
C ALA A 114 -0.33 -9.07 -0.43
N ASN A 115 -0.33 -8.70 -1.71
CA ASN A 115 -1.40 -9.03 -2.63
C ASN A 115 -1.42 -10.56 -2.78
N LYS A 116 -1.94 -11.26 -1.78
CA LYS A 116 -2.64 -12.53 -1.92
C LYS A 116 -4.12 -12.20 -2.14
N GLU A 117 -4.42 -11.25 -3.03
CA GLU A 117 -5.71 -11.33 -3.70
C GLU A 117 -5.56 -12.43 -4.75
N PRO A 118 -6.44 -13.44 -4.75
CA PRO A 118 -6.42 -14.45 -5.81
C PRO A 118 -6.62 -13.70 -7.12
N LYS A 119 -5.87 -14.05 -8.16
CA LYS A 119 -5.95 -13.44 -9.51
C LYS A 119 -7.38 -13.37 -10.07
N THR A 120 -8.31 -14.12 -9.47
CA THR A 120 -9.77 -14.08 -9.70
C THR A 120 -10.38 -12.70 -9.42
N ASP A 121 -9.91 -11.95 -8.41
CA ASP A 121 -10.50 -10.67 -8.02
C ASP A 121 -10.14 -9.55 -9.01
N LEU A 122 -8.89 -9.50 -9.51
CA LEU A 122 -8.51 -8.53 -10.54
C LEU A 122 -9.35 -8.71 -11.83
N TYR A 123 -9.60 -9.96 -12.24
CA TYR A 123 -10.45 -10.24 -13.39
C TYR A 123 -11.91 -9.83 -13.15
N ALA A 124 -12.44 -10.06 -11.94
CA ALA A 124 -13.76 -9.62 -11.54
C ALA A 124 -13.88 -8.08 -11.56
N ILE A 125 -12.89 -7.37 -11.01
CA ILE A 125 -12.83 -5.90 -11.01
C ILE A 125 -12.76 -5.35 -12.45
N ILE A 126 -11.95 -5.95 -13.32
CA ILE A 126 -11.84 -5.53 -14.73
C ILE A 126 -13.15 -5.78 -15.48
N SER A 127 -13.80 -6.93 -15.24
CA SER A 127 -15.08 -7.27 -15.86
C SER A 127 -16.18 -6.32 -15.40
N LYS A 128 -16.31 -6.09 -14.08
CA LYS A 128 -17.25 -5.10 -13.53
C LYS A 128 -17.06 -3.70 -14.14
N ARG A 129 -15.81 -3.24 -14.28
CA ARG A 129 -15.51 -1.95 -14.94
C ARG A 129 -15.82 -1.93 -16.43
N ARG A 130 -15.88 -3.08 -17.11
CA ARG A 130 -16.33 -3.17 -18.51
C ARG A 130 -17.85 -3.07 -18.56
N ASP A 131 -18.55 -3.78 -17.69
CA ASP A 131 -20.02 -3.76 -17.60
C ASP A 131 -20.52 -2.36 -17.25
N GLU A 132 -19.95 -1.70 -16.24
CA GLU A 132 -20.29 -0.31 -15.90
C GLU A 132 -19.97 0.69 -17.03
N ARG A 133 -19.02 0.38 -17.92
CA ARG A 133 -18.75 1.20 -19.10
C ARG A 133 -19.75 0.93 -20.21
N LYS A 134 -20.21 -0.31 -20.36
CA LYS A 134 -21.24 -0.70 -21.30
C LYS A 134 -22.57 -0.03 -20.95
N ASP A 135 -23.01 -0.10 -19.69
CA ASP A 135 -24.27 0.53 -19.26
C ASP A 135 -24.26 2.06 -19.49
N ARG A 136 -23.13 2.71 -19.17
CA ARG A 136 -22.94 4.14 -19.44
C ARG A 136 -22.92 4.45 -20.94
N PHE A 137 -22.32 3.59 -21.74
CA PHE A 137 -22.27 3.75 -23.19
C PHE A 137 -23.66 3.55 -23.83
N ASP A 138 -24.40 2.53 -23.41
CA ASP A 138 -25.75 2.24 -23.90
C ASP A 138 -26.74 3.36 -23.55
N SER A 139 -26.59 3.96 -22.36
CA SER A 139 -27.35 5.15 -21.95
C SER A 139 -27.03 6.37 -22.83
N MET A 140 -25.74 6.62 -23.12
CA MET A 140 -25.31 7.68 -24.04
C MET A 140 -25.82 7.43 -25.46
N PHE A 141 -25.72 6.20 -25.96
CA PHE A 141 -26.15 5.82 -27.30
C PHE A 141 -27.66 5.92 -27.46
N SER A 142 -28.41 5.50 -26.45
CA SER A 142 -29.88 5.67 -26.40
C SER A 142 -30.27 7.14 -26.41
N SER A 143 -29.55 8.01 -25.68
CA SER A 143 -29.78 9.46 -25.73
C SER A 143 -29.49 10.05 -27.12
N LEU A 144 -28.47 9.52 -27.82
CA LEU A 144 -28.11 9.95 -29.16
C LEU A 144 -29.14 9.49 -30.19
N ILE A 145 -29.56 8.23 -30.14
CA ILE A 145 -30.64 7.69 -30.98
C ILE A 145 -31.94 8.43 -30.70
N SER A 146 -32.29 8.69 -29.45
CA SER A 146 -33.51 9.44 -29.14
C SER A 146 -33.47 10.86 -29.69
N LYS A 147 -32.29 11.49 -29.75
CA LYS A 147 -32.12 12.88 -30.21
C LYS A 147 -32.00 12.99 -31.72
N TYR A 148 -31.46 11.98 -32.41
CA TYR A 148 -31.13 12.05 -33.84
C TYR A 148 -31.71 10.91 -34.69
N GLY A 149 -32.14 9.80 -34.10
CA GLY A 149 -32.66 8.61 -34.78
C GLY A 149 -34.19 8.52 -34.87
N GLY A 150 -34.92 9.49 -34.34
CA GLY A 150 -36.39 9.52 -34.33
C GLY A 150 -37.05 10.27 -35.50
N GLY A 151 -36.29 10.74 -36.49
CA GLY A 151 -36.82 11.45 -37.66
C GLY A 151 -36.16 10.95 -38.93
N HIS A 152 -36.91 10.91 -40.03
CA HIS A 152 -36.41 10.65 -41.38
C HIS A 152 -35.38 11.73 -41.75
N VAL A 153 -34.12 11.52 -41.35
CA VAL A 153 -32.97 12.18 -41.93
C VAL A 153 -32.74 11.53 -43.30
N PRO A 154 -32.87 12.26 -44.41
CA PRO A 154 -32.44 11.74 -45.70
C PRO A 154 -31.00 11.27 -45.56
N GLU A 155 -30.74 10.05 -46.01
CA GLU A 155 -29.37 9.54 -46.08
C GLU A 155 -28.54 10.55 -46.90
N PRO A 156 -27.43 11.09 -46.35
CA PRO A 156 -26.61 12.03 -47.08
C PRO A 156 -26.14 11.35 -48.37
N SER A 157 -26.11 12.11 -49.48
CA SER A 157 -25.65 11.56 -50.74
C SER A 157 -24.21 11.05 -50.59
N GLU A 158 -23.86 10.01 -51.35
CA GLU A 158 -22.54 9.37 -51.30
C GLU A 158 -21.40 10.40 -51.42
N GLU A 159 -21.59 11.44 -52.24
CA GLU A 159 -20.63 12.53 -52.44
C GLU A 159 -20.45 13.42 -51.19
N GLU A 160 -21.53 13.75 -50.49
CA GLU A 160 -21.47 14.51 -49.23
C GLU A 160 -20.80 13.67 -48.12
N PHE A 161 -21.05 12.37 -48.11
CA PHE A 161 -20.44 11.44 -47.16
C PHE A 161 -18.92 11.32 -47.36
N GLU A 162 -18.48 11.10 -48.61
CA GLU A 162 -17.05 11.04 -48.96
C GLU A 162 -16.32 12.33 -48.63
N ALA A 163 -16.92 13.50 -48.92
CA ALA A 163 -16.36 14.79 -48.57
C ALA A 163 -16.17 14.95 -47.05
N THR A 164 -17.13 14.45 -46.26
CA THR A 164 -17.07 14.49 -44.80
C THR A 164 -15.98 13.57 -44.26
N GLN A 165 -15.82 12.36 -44.82
CA GLN A 165 -14.76 11.43 -44.46
C GLN A 165 -13.37 12.02 -44.76
N LYS A 166 -13.18 12.59 -45.95
CA LYS A 166 -11.92 13.22 -46.37
C LYS A 166 -11.55 14.42 -45.48
N LYS A 167 -12.55 15.20 -45.04
CA LYS A 167 -12.37 16.30 -44.08
C LYS A 167 -12.01 15.81 -42.67
N MET A 168 -12.53 14.66 -42.25
CA MET A 168 -12.14 14.05 -40.98
C MET A 168 -10.72 13.49 -41.01
N GLU A 169 -10.33 12.80 -42.09
CA GLU A 169 -9.00 12.22 -42.25
C GLU A 169 -7.90 13.29 -42.29
N SER A 170 -8.13 14.39 -43.02
CA SER A 170 -7.24 15.56 -43.02
C SER A 170 -7.11 16.24 -41.66
N ARG A 171 -8.17 16.26 -40.84
CA ARG A 171 -8.10 16.75 -39.44
C ARG A 171 -7.40 15.79 -38.50
N ARG A 172 -7.42 14.49 -38.80
CA ARG A 172 -6.79 13.44 -37.99
C ARG A 172 -5.28 13.39 -38.22
N SER A 173 -4.82 13.66 -39.45
CA SER A 173 -3.40 13.82 -39.76
C SER A 173 -2.79 15.07 -39.10
N SER A 174 -3.56 16.16 -38.96
CA SER A 174 -3.09 17.40 -38.31
C SER A 174 -3.07 17.36 -36.78
N LYS A 175 -3.82 16.45 -36.13
CA LYS A 175 -3.91 16.32 -34.66
C LYS A 175 -2.99 15.27 -34.04
N LYS A 176 -2.13 14.60 -34.82
CA LYS A 176 -1.13 13.68 -34.26
C LYS A 176 -0.18 14.46 -33.35
N PRO A 177 -0.05 14.14 -32.05
CA PRO A 177 0.88 14.85 -31.19
C PRO A 177 2.30 14.58 -31.69
N ARG A 178 3.10 15.64 -31.90
CA ARG A 178 4.53 15.52 -32.18
C ARG A 178 5.14 14.80 -30.97
N ARG A 179 5.53 13.53 -31.16
CA ARG A 179 6.33 12.78 -30.19
C ARG A 179 7.63 13.59 -29.97
N LYS A 180 7.82 14.08 -28.76
CA LYS A 180 9.14 14.43 -28.23
C LYS A 180 9.73 13.18 -27.60
#